data_AF-A0A535RV50-F1
#
_entry.id   AF-A0A535RV50-F1
#
_cell.length_a   1.000
_cell.length_b   1.000
_cell.length_c   1.000
_cell.angle_alpha   90.00
_cell.angle_beta   90.00
_cell.angle_gamma   90.00
#
_symmetry.space_group_name_H-M   'P 1'
#
loop_
_entity.id
_entity.type
_entity.pdbx_description
1 polymer ?
#
loop_
_entity_poly.entity_id
_entity_poly.type
_entity_poly.pdbx_seq_one_letter_code
_entity_poly.pdbx_strand_id
1 'polypeptide(L)'
;MTRRQALAITFGAIALGFVFAGAYYFLAPPNMRLAPYTDADYTQTAAQSPAGQAFLTKYPDATRTVDRTAGVIVDLSVARNGHRLELRSYIDAFADRVLEAFAYCDNLQQLLDPVEYLQAERCLQ
;
A
#
# COMPACT_ATOMS: atom_id res chain seq x y z
N MET A 1 -32.41 -5.06 -35.87
CA MET A 1 -32.49 -4.99 -34.39
C MET A 1 -33.36 -3.80 -34.03
N THR A 2 -34.41 -3.97 -33.22
CA THR A 2 -35.34 -2.87 -32.89
C THR A 2 -34.88 -2.07 -31.68
N ARG A 3 -35.28 -0.80 -31.58
CA ARG A 3 -34.93 0.10 -30.47
C ARG A 3 -35.29 -0.47 -29.08
N ARG A 4 -36.34 -1.30 -29.01
CA ARG A 4 -36.78 -2.02 -27.79
C ARG A 4 -35.84 -3.18 -27.42
N GLN A 5 -35.32 -3.92 -28.41
CA GLN A 5 -34.34 -4.98 -28.17
C GLN A 5 -33.01 -4.40 -27.68
N ALA A 6 -32.56 -3.29 -28.26
CA ALA A 6 -31.36 -2.60 -27.80
C ALA A 6 -31.49 -2.13 -26.34
N LEU A 7 -32.61 -1.52 -25.96
CA LEU A 7 -32.87 -1.10 -24.58
C LEU A 7 -32.90 -2.28 -23.60
N ALA A 8 -33.57 -3.38 -23.94
CA ALA A 8 -33.63 -4.57 -23.09
C ALA A 8 -32.24 -5.19 -22.85
N ILE A 9 -31.38 -5.21 -23.88
CA ILE A 9 -30.01 -5.69 -23.76
C ILE A 9 -29.19 -4.76 -22.87
N THR A 10 -29.30 -3.44 -23.04
CA THR A 10 -28.60 -2.46 -22.21
C THR A 10 -29.00 -2.58 -20.74
N PHE A 11 -30.30 -2.63 -20.44
CA PHE A 11 -30.77 -2.81 -19.06
C PHE A 11 -30.36 -4.16 -18.47
N GLY A 12 -30.41 -5.23 -19.28
CA GLY A 12 -29.92 -6.55 -18.87
C GLY A 12 -28.43 -6.52 -18.52
N ALA A 13 -27.60 -5.89 -19.35
CA ALA A 13 -26.16 -5.78 -19.10
C ALA A 13 -25.84 -4.96 -17.84
N ILE A 14 -26.57 -3.86 -17.60
CA ILE A 14 -26.42 -3.06 -16.38
C ILE A 14 -26.79 -3.88 -15.14
N ALA A 15 -27.94 -4.56 -15.16
CA ALA A 15 -28.38 -5.41 -14.05
C ALA A 15 -27.39 -6.54 -13.76
N LEU A 16 -26.87 -7.18 -14.80
CA LEU A 16 -25.86 -8.22 -14.68
C LEU A 16 -24.57 -7.67 -14.05
N GLY A 17 -24.14 -6.47 -14.45
CA GLY A 17 -22.99 -5.77 -13.87
C GLY A 17 -23.14 -5.54 -12.36
N PHE A 18 -24.33 -5.09 -11.91
CA PHE A 18 -24.61 -4.93 -10.48
C PHE A 18 -24.60 -6.25 -9.72
N VAL A 19 -25.14 -7.33 -10.31
CA VAL A 19 -25.11 -8.67 -9.70
C VAL A 19 -23.67 -9.15 -9.52
N PHE A 20 -22.81 -9.00 -10.53
CA PHE A 20 -21.40 -9.39 -10.43
C PHE A 20 -20.62 -8.54 -9.42
N ALA A 21 -20.85 -7.23 -9.38
CA ALA A 21 -20.21 -6.35 -8.40
C ALA A 21 -20.63 -6.71 -6.96
N GLY A 22 -21.92 -7.01 -6.75
CA GLY A 22 -22.43 -7.47 -5.47
C GLY A 22 -21.83 -8.82 -5.06
N ALA A 23 -21.82 -9.80 -5.97
CA ALA A 23 -21.24 -11.12 -5.71
C ALA A 23 -19.75 -11.02 -5.35
N TYR A 24 -18.98 -10.19 -6.07
CA TYR A 24 -17.59 -9.90 -5.74
C TYR A 24 -17.45 -9.30 -4.34
N TYR A 25 -18.27 -8.31 -3.99
CA TYR A 25 -18.23 -7.68 -2.67
C TYR A 25 -18.51 -8.69 -1.54
N PHE A 26 -19.43 -9.65 -1.72
CA PHE A 26 -19.71 -10.66 -0.68
C PHE A 26 -18.67 -11.77 -0.61
N LEU A 27 -18.15 -12.22 -1.76
CA LEU A 27 -17.23 -13.36 -1.86
C LEU A 27 -15.77 -12.98 -1.63
N ALA A 28 -15.37 -11.73 -1.91
CA ALA A 28 -14.01 -11.28 -1.67
C ALA A 28 -13.72 -11.21 -0.15
N PRO A 29 -12.55 -11.68 0.30
CA PRO A 29 -12.06 -11.45 1.64
C PRO A 29 -12.15 -9.97 2.03
N PRO A 30 -12.53 -9.62 3.28
CA PRO A 30 -12.71 -8.22 3.68
C PRO A 30 -11.51 -7.31 3.37
N ASN A 31 -10.29 -7.84 3.46
CA ASN A 31 -9.05 -7.14 3.16
C ASN A 31 -8.78 -6.89 1.67
N MET A 32 -9.49 -7.57 0.76
CA MET A 32 -9.31 -7.44 -0.70
C MET A 32 -10.39 -6.59 -1.38
N ARG A 33 -11.52 -6.30 -0.71
CA ARG A 33 -12.67 -5.60 -1.31
C ARG A 33 -12.36 -4.20 -1.83
N LEU A 34 -11.32 -3.56 -1.28
CA LEU A 34 -10.90 -2.18 -1.60
C LEU A 34 -9.39 -2.05 -1.82
N ALA A 35 -8.68 -3.18 -1.88
CA ALA A 35 -7.23 -3.27 -2.00
C ALA A 35 -6.89 -4.62 -2.68
N PRO A 36 -7.04 -4.70 -4.01
CA PRO A 36 -7.06 -5.98 -4.75
C PRO A 36 -5.72 -6.73 -4.73
N TYR A 37 -4.62 -6.07 -4.38
CA TYR A 37 -3.30 -6.70 -4.34
C TYR A 37 -3.03 -7.39 -3.00
N THR A 38 -2.08 -8.33 -3.00
CA THR A 38 -1.64 -9.03 -1.80
C THR A 38 -0.72 -8.16 -0.95
N ASP A 39 -0.51 -8.51 0.32
CA ASP A 39 0.45 -7.79 1.17
C ASP A 39 1.88 -7.89 0.62
N ALA A 40 2.21 -9.01 -0.05
CA ALA A 40 3.49 -9.19 -0.72
C ALA A 40 3.66 -8.20 -1.88
N ASP A 41 2.62 -8.00 -2.69
CA ASP A 41 2.63 -7.03 -3.79
C ASP A 41 2.84 -5.61 -3.25
N TYR A 42 2.09 -5.19 -2.23
CA TYR A 42 2.26 -3.86 -1.64
C TYR A 42 3.63 -3.66 -1.00
N THR A 43 4.14 -4.70 -0.34
CA THR A 43 5.48 -4.70 0.22
C THR A 43 6.53 -4.55 -0.89
N GLN A 44 6.33 -5.20 -2.04
CA GLN A 44 7.19 -5.08 -3.19
C GLN A 44 7.14 -3.68 -3.81
N THR A 45 5.96 -3.10 -4.00
CA THR A 45 5.79 -1.71 -4.45
C THR A 45 6.55 -0.73 -3.54
N ALA A 46 6.41 -0.87 -2.22
CA ALA A 46 7.13 -0.05 -1.26
C ALA A 46 8.66 -0.25 -1.37
N ALA A 47 9.12 -1.50 -1.45
CA ALA A 47 10.53 -1.86 -1.56
C ALA A 47 11.19 -1.35 -2.85
N GLN A 48 10.43 -1.22 -3.94
CA GLN A 48 10.93 -0.73 -5.22
C GLN A 48 10.97 0.80 -5.32
N SER A 49 10.33 1.52 -4.39
CA SER A 49 10.40 2.98 -4.35
C SER A 49 11.81 3.49 -3.99
N PRO A 50 12.18 4.73 -4.34
CA PRO A 50 13.50 5.28 -4.00
C PRO A 50 13.81 5.21 -2.50
N ALA A 51 12.85 5.56 -1.64
CA ALA A 51 12.99 5.48 -0.19
C ALA A 51 13.09 4.04 0.31
N GLY A 52 12.25 3.13 -0.21
CA GLY A 52 12.28 1.71 0.15
C GLY A 52 13.60 1.04 -0.25
N GLN A 53 14.11 1.31 -1.45
CA GLN A 53 15.41 0.80 -1.89
C GLN A 53 16.54 1.33 -1.00
N ALA A 54 16.55 2.63 -0.70
CA ALA A 54 17.54 3.23 0.20
C ALA A 54 17.50 2.58 1.60
N PHE A 55 16.31 2.37 2.15
CA PHE A 55 16.11 1.75 3.46
C PHE A 55 16.59 0.32 3.48
N LEU A 56 16.15 -0.52 2.54
CA LEU A 56 16.49 -1.94 2.50
C LEU A 56 17.96 -2.20 2.13
N THR A 57 18.59 -1.27 1.42
CA THR A 57 20.04 -1.32 1.17
C THR A 57 20.81 -1.09 2.47
N LYS A 58 20.38 -0.13 3.30
CA LYS A 58 21.02 0.17 4.60
C LYS A 58 20.66 -0.86 5.68
N TYR A 59 19.43 -1.39 5.65
CA TYR A 59 18.81 -2.26 6.63
C TYR A 59 18.17 -3.49 5.96
N PRO A 60 18.97 -4.46 5.48
CA PRO A 60 18.45 -5.63 4.76
C PRO A 60 17.60 -6.56 5.65
N ASP A 61 17.83 -6.50 6.96
CA ASP A 61 17.13 -7.23 8.03
C ASP A 61 15.82 -6.56 8.48
N ALA A 62 15.39 -5.49 7.82
CA ALA A 62 14.16 -4.78 8.19
C ALA A 62 12.92 -5.68 8.20
N THR A 63 12.09 -5.49 9.23
CA THR A 63 10.75 -6.08 9.31
C THR A 63 9.82 -5.34 8.37
N ARG A 64 8.82 -6.06 7.83
CA ARG A 64 7.88 -5.55 6.83
C ARG A 64 6.47 -5.82 7.32
N THR A 65 5.65 -4.79 7.44
CA THR A 65 4.25 -4.92 7.87
C THR A 65 3.34 -4.12 6.95
N VAL A 66 2.12 -4.61 6.75
CA VAL A 66 1.08 -3.95 5.96
C VAL A 66 -0.12 -3.67 6.86
N ASP A 67 -0.51 -2.39 6.95
CA ASP A 67 -1.76 -1.95 7.57
C ASP A 67 -2.75 -1.57 6.46
N ARG A 68 -3.99 -2.05 6.59
CA ARG A 68 -5.10 -1.82 5.65
C ARG A 68 -6.29 -1.08 6.27
N THR A 69 -6.16 -0.55 7.49
CA THR A 69 -7.28 0.00 8.27
C THR A 69 -7.82 1.33 7.75
N ALA A 70 -6.95 2.27 7.39
CA ALA A 70 -7.32 3.61 6.87
C ALA A 70 -6.88 3.85 5.41
N GLY A 71 -6.09 2.94 4.86
CA GLY A 71 -5.45 2.97 3.55
C GLY A 71 -4.48 1.81 3.47
N VAL A 72 -3.74 1.65 2.37
CA VAL A 72 -2.66 0.66 2.30
C VAL A 72 -1.37 1.33 2.74
N ILE A 73 -0.88 0.94 3.92
CA ILE A 73 0.33 1.48 4.52
C ILE A 73 1.32 0.34 4.67
N VAL A 74 2.54 0.53 4.17
CA VAL A 74 3.63 -0.42 4.33
C VAL A 74 4.70 0.20 5.21
N ASP A 75 4.99 -0.46 6.32
CA ASP A 75 6.04 -0.05 7.24
C ASP A 75 7.25 -0.98 7.08
N LEU A 76 8.41 -0.40 6.76
CA LEU A 76 9.71 -1.05 6.85
C LEU A 76 10.37 -0.58 8.15
N SER A 77 10.69 -1.49 9.07
CA SER A 77 11.21 -1.09 10.38
C SER A 77 12.40 -1.90 10.84
N VAL A 78 13.27 -1.26 11.63
CA VAL A 78 14.41 -1.89 12.29
C VAL A 78 14.52 -1.33 13.70
N ALA A 79 14.84 -2.20 14.65
CA ALA A 79 15.05 -1.84 16.05
C ALA A 79 16.44 -2.27 16.50
N ARG A 80 17.24 -1.33 17.02
CA ARG A 80 18.60 -1.55 17.50
C ARG A 80 18.89 -0.59 18.65
N ASN A 81 19.67 -1.05 19.63
CA ASN A 81 20.10 -0.24 20.78
C ASN A 81 18.95 0.43 21.56
N GLY A 82 17.75 -0.15 21.55
CA GLY A 82 16.57 0.44 22.21
C GLY A 82 15.83 1.49 21.39
N HIS A 83 16.32 1.82 20.19
CA HIS A 83 15.70 2.74 19.25
C HIS A 83 15.00 1.99 18.12
N ARG A 84 13.98 2.63 17.54
CA ARG A 84 13.22 2.12 16.39
C ARG A 84 13.21 3.13 15.26
N LEU A 85 13.68 2.70 14.09
CA LEU A 85 13.59 3.44 12.85
C LEU A 85 12.54 2.77 11.95
N GLU A 86 11.62 3.57 11.41
CA GLU A 86 10.53 3.10 10.56
C GLU A 86 10.42 3.98 9.32
N LEU A 87 10.35 3.37 8.14
CA LEU A 87 9.92 4.01 6.90
C LEU A 87 8.48 3.60 6.63
N ARG A 88 7.57 4.55 6.74
CA ARG A 88 6.15 4.39 6.44
C ARG A 88 5.85 4.86 5.03
N SER A 89 5.34 3.97 4.19
CA SER A 89 4.95 4.26 2.82
C SER A 89 3.43 4.13 2.64
N TYR A 90 2.79 5.17 2.13
CA TYR A 90 1.39 5.16 1.74
C TYR A 90 1.31 4.68 0.29
N ILE A 91 0.66 3.55 0.06
CA ILE A 91 0.57 2.90 -1.24
C ILE A 91 -0.81 3.15 -1.84
N ASP A 92 -0.86 3.35 -3.15
CA ASP A 92 -2.14 3.36 -3.85
C ASP A 92 -2.73 1.94 -3.81
N ALA A 93 -3.93 1.80 -3.25
CA ALA A 93 -4.56 0.49 -3.12
C ALA A 93 -4.83 -0.17 -4.49
N PHE A 94 -4.99 0.60 -5.56
CA PHE A 94 -5.42 0.13 -6.87
C PHE A 94 -4.36 0.28 -7.98
N ALA A 95 -3.15 0.75 -7.64
CA ALA A 95 -2.07 0.90 -8.58
C ALA A 95 -0.72 0.56 -7.94
N ASP A 96 0.20 0.04 -8.75
CA ASP A 96 1.58 -0.23 -8.34
C ASP A 96 2.38 1.09 -8.22
N ARG A 97 2.07 1.89 -7.19
CA ARG A 97 2.75 3.15 -6.91
C ARG A 97 2.70 3.52 -5.43
N VAL A 98 3.79 4.13 -4.97
CA VAL A 98 3.82 4.84 -3.67
C VAL A 98 3.28 6.26 -3.87
N LEU A 99 2.37 6.67 -2.99
CA LEU A 99 1.82 8.03 -2.96
C LEU A 99 2.74 8.97 -2.18
N GLU A 100 3.11 8.57 -0.96
CA GLU A 100 3.97 9.33 -0.05
C GLU A 100 4.77 8.38 0.83
N ALA A 101 5.93 8.83 1.32
CA ALA A 101 6.74 8.07 2.27
C ALA A 101 7.38 8.99 3.30
N PHE A 102 7.45 8.52 4.55
CA PHE A 102 7.98 9.29 5.68
C PHE A 102 8.84 8.42 6.57
N ALA A 103 9.96 8.96 7.04
CA ALA A 103 10.79 8.32 8.04
C ALA A 103 10.36 8.73 9.45
N TYR A 104 10.42 7.79 10.38
CA TYR A 104 10.12 7.97 11.79
C TYR A 104 11.27 7.41 12.62
N CYS A 105 11.72 8.17 13.61
CA CYS A 105 12.63 7.69 14.65
C CYS A 105 11.90 7.74 15.98
N ASP A 106 11.78 6.60 16.66
CA ASP A 106 11.04 6.47 17.93
C ASP A 106 9.63 7.08 17.90
N ASN A 107 8.91 6.83 16.80
CA ASN A 107 7.57 7.37 16.52
C ASN A 107 7.50 8.88 16.22
N LEU A 108 8.65 9.57 16.16
CA LEU A 108 8.72 10.96 15.75
C LEU A 108 8.98 11.05 14.25
N GLN A 109 8.04 11.63 13.52
CA GLN A 109 8.17 11.89 12.10
C GLN A 109 9.34 12.84 11.84
N GLN A 110 10.15 12.51 10.85
CA GLN A 110 11.26 13.33 10.40
C GLN A 110 10.77 14.26 9.28
N LEU A 111 11.21 15.51 9.31
CA LEU A 111 10.75 16.55 8.38
C LEU A 111 11.56 16.60 7.08
N LEU A 112 12.65 15.83 7.00
CA LEU A 112 13.47 15.69 5.81
C LEU A 112 12.85 14.69 4.84
N ASP A 113 13.24 14.79 3.56
CA ASP A 113 12.96 13.73 2.59
C ASP A 113 13.47 12.38 3.15
N PRO A 114 12.70 11.28 3.04
CA PRO A 114 13.09 10.01 3.64
C PRO A 114 14.42 9.46 3.11
N VAL A 115 14.77 9.69 1.83
CA VAL A 115 16.06 9.26 1.27
C VAL A 115 17.18 10.09 1.87
N GLU A 116 17.01 11.41 1.95
CA GLU A 116 17.99 12.32 2.57
C GLU A 116 18.20 11.98 4.05
N TYR A 117 17.10 11.77 4.79
CA TYR A 117 17.16 11.37 6.19
C TYR A 117 17.94 10.07 6.37
N LEU A 118 17.66 9.04 5.56
CA LEU A 118 18.35 7.74 5.67
C LEU A 118 19.85 7.81 5.43
N GLN A 119 20.35 8.81 4.68
CA GLN A 119 21.79 9.01 4.49
C GLN A 119 22.46 9.60 5.72
N ALA A 120 21.78 10.49 6.45
CA ALA A 120 22.35 11.24 7.57
C ALA A 120 21.95 10.73 8.96
N GLU A 121 20.94 9.84 9.05
CA GLU A 121 20.34 9.49 10.33
C GLU A 121 21.30 8.79 11.30
N ARG A 122 21.05 9.04 12.59
CA ARG A 122 21.73 8.45 13.74
C ARG A 122 20.73 7.84 14.73
N CYS A 123 19.53 7.52 14.27
CA CYS A 123 18.43 7.05 15.10
C CYS A 123 18.81 5.77 15.85
N LEU A 124 19.53 4.87 15.19
CA LEU A 124 19.85 3.55 15.71
C LEU A 124 21.21 3.47 16.44
N GLN A 125 21.85 4.60 16.71
CA GLN A 125 23.19 4.66 17.32
C GLN A 125 23.12 4.58 18.84
#